data_AF-A0A2I7GVT1-F1
#
_entry.id   AF-A0A2I7GVT1-F1
#
_cell.length_a   1.000
_cell.length_b   1.000
_cell.length_c   1.000
_cell.angle_alpha   90.00
_cell.angle_beta   90.00
_cell.angle_gamma   90.00
#
_symmetry.space_group_name_H-M   'P 1'
#
loop_
_entity.id
_entity.type
_entity.pdbx_description
1 polymer ?
#
loop_
_entity_poly.entity_id
_entity_poly.type
_entity_poly.pdbx_seq_one_letter_code
_entity_poly.pdbx_strand_id
1 'polypeptide(L)'
;MKKLILALFAAAAISGCASQVMQSYVGKSITEPILDYGPPINTVDLPDGQRAFQWSITQSGVIPITSNNTATVYSGGTSATAIGTSTTYAPYSTPCVYTLTAKKNGKDWIVTGYRQPSVWCE
;
A
#
# COMPACT_ATOMS: atom_id res chain seq x y z
N MET A 1 27.71 -21.12 -15.57
CA MET A 1 27.14 -19.78 -15.87
C MET A 1 25.63 -19.79 -16.13
N LYS A 2 25.04 -20.79 -16.82
CA LYS A 2 23.58 -20.90 -17.03
C LYS A 2 22.72 -21.13 -15.77
N LYS A 3 23.27 -21.75 -14.73
CA LYS A 3 22.56 -22.02 -13.47
C LYS A 3 22.47 -20.80 -12.52
N LEU A 4 23.34 -19.80 -12.70
CA LEU A 4 23.36 -18.60 -11.84
C LEU A 4 22.33 -17.55 -12.27
N ILE A 5 21.94 -17.55 -13.55
CA ILE A 5 20.97 -16.58 -14.10
C ILE A 5 19.54 -16.93 -13.66
N LEU A 6 19.23 -18.21 -13.41
CA LEU A 6 17.91 -18.63 -12.92
C LEU A 6 17.64 -18.20 -11.47
N ALA A 7 18.67 -18.07 -10.64
CA ALA A 7 18.52 -17.72 -9.23
C ALA A 7 18.27 -16.22 -9.00
N LEU A 8 18.73 -15.36 -9.92
CA LEU A 8 18.61 -13.91 -9.77
C LEU A 8 17.23 -13.36 -10.16
N PHE A 9 16.45 -14.10 -10.94
CA PHE A 9 15.08 -13.73 -11.33
C PHE A 9 14.02 -14.12 -10.28
N ALA A 10 14.36 -14.98 -9.32
CA ALA A 10 13.44 -15.46 -8.29
C ALA A 10 13.34 -14.53 -7.06
N ALA A 11 14.25 -13.55 -6.93
CA ALA A 11 14.35 -12.71 -5.73
C ALA A 11 13.55 -11.39 -5.81
N ALA A 12 12.88 -11.08 -6.92
CA ALA A 12 12.22 -9.79 -7.15
C ALA A 12 10.69 -9.79 -6.99
N ALA A 13 10.07 -10.89 -6.57
CA ALA A 13 8.63 -11.11 -6.79
C ALA A 13 7.72 -11.05 -5.54
N ILE A 14 8.14 -10.46 -4.41
CA ILE A 14 7.29 -10.43 -3.20
C ILE A 14 7.27 -9.07 -2.49
N SER A 15 7.24 -7.97 -3.25
CA SER A 15 6.49 -6.80 -2.76
C SER A 15 5.03 -7.04 -3.09
N GLY A 16 4.32 -7.77 -2.22
CA GLY A 16 2.89 -8.02 -2.41
C GLY A 16 2.15 -6.71 -2.24
N CYS A 17 1.86 -6.01 -3.35
CA CYS A 17 1.09 -4.79 -3.28
C CYS A 17 -0.29 -5.10 -2.70
N ALA A 18 -0.87 -4.19 -1.93
CA ALA A 18 -2.16 -4.40 -1.29
C ALA A 18 -3.28 -4.70 -2.31
N SER A 19 -3.15 -4.20 -3.55
CA SER A 19 -4.02 -4.57 -4.66
C SER A 19 -3.97 -6.07 -5.00
N GLN A 20 -2.79 -6.70 -4.94
CA GLN A 20 -2.62 -8.13 -5.20
C GLN A 20 -3.26 -8.99 -4.11
N VAL A 21 -3.22 -8.52 -2.85
CA VAL A 21 -3.92 -9.18 -1.74
C VAL A 21 -5.43 -9.12 -1.97
N MET A 22 -5.97 -7.95 -2.31
CA MET A 22 -7.40 -7.79 -2.62
C MET A 22 -7.84 -8.67 -3.80
N GLN A 23 -7.03 -8.70 -4.87
CA GLN A 23 -7.28 -9.53 -6.04
C GLN A 23 -7.34 -11.03 -5.68
N SER A 24 -6.55 -11.47 -4.71
CA SER A 24 -6.50 -12.88 -4.29
C SER A 24 -7.81 -13.40 -3.68
N TYR A 25 -8.72 -12.50 -3.28
CA TYR A 25 -10.05 -12.87 -2.79
C TYR A 25 -11.07 -13.08 -3.91
N VAL A 26 -10.80 -12.63 -5.14
CA VAL A 26 -11.74 -12.80 -6.25
C VAL A 26 -12.01 -14.30 -6.49
N GLY A 27 -13.29 -14.67 -6.54
CA GLY A 27 -13.78 -16.04 -6.64
C GLY A 27 -13.95 -16.76 -5.29
N LYS A 28 -13.52 -16.17 -4.17
CA LYS A 28 -13.67 -16.73 -2.82
C LYS A 28 -14.87 -16.13 -2.09
N SER A 29 -15.21 -16.75 -0.97
CA SER A 29 -16.20 -16.22 -0.02
C SER A 29 -15.76 -14.88 0.54
N ILE A 30 -16.71 -13.97 0.77
CA ILE A 30 -16.49 -12.73 1.53
C ILE A 30 -16.09 -13.02 2.98
N THR A 31 -16.35 -14.24 3.48
CA THR A 31 -15.91 -14.64 4.81
C THR A 31 -14.39 -14.67 4.94
N GLU A 32 -13.64 -14.94 3.86
CA GLU A 32 -12.16 -14.94 3.89
C GLU A 32 -11.57 -13.59 4.34
N PRO A 33 -11.85 -12.45 3.66
CA PRO A 33 -11.34 -11.15 4.13
C PRO A 33 -11.94 -10.72 5.47
N ILE A 34 -13.12 -11.23 5.86
CA ILE A 34 -13.68 -10.99 7.20
C ILE A 34 -12.86 -11.72 8.27
N LEU A 35 -12.36 -12.92 8.00
CA LEU A 35 -11.49 -13.65 8.91
C LEU A 35 -10.11 -12.99 9.02
N ASP A 36 -9.60 -12.45 7.92
CA ASP A 36 -8.27 -11.82 7.89
C ASP A 36 -8.26 -10.41 8.52
N TYR A 37 -9.30 -9.61 8.28
CA TYR A 37 -9.33 -8.19 8.66
C TYR A 37 -10.45 -7.79 9.63
N GLY A 38 -11.29 -8.75 10.02
CA GLY A 38 -12.50 -8.48 10.78
C GLY A 38 -13.66 -7.99 9.92
N PRO A 39 -14.80 -7.63 10.55
CA PRO A 39 -15.98 -7.18 9.83
C PRO A 39 -15.70 -5.88 9.05
N PRO A 40 -16.31 -5.71 7.86
CA PRO A 40 -16.19 -4.47 7.11
C PRO A 40 -16.74 -3.29 7.92
N ILE A 41 -16.12 -2.12 7.76
CA ILE A 41 -16.59 -0.87 8.37
C ILE A 41 -17.82 -0.30 7.65
N ASN A 42 -18.05 -0.71 6.41
CA ASN A 42 -19.20 -0.30 5.63
C ASN A 42 -19.57 -1.35 4.58
N THR A 43 -20.86 -1.44 4.29
CA THR A 43 -21.39 -2.28 3.21
C THR A 43 -22.42 -1.51 2.40
N VAL A 44 -22.31 -1.53 1.08
CA VAL A 44 -23.18 -0.77 0.17
C VAL A 44 -23.75 -1.71 -0.89
N ASP A 45 -25.07 -1.80 -0.96
CA ASP A 45 -25.75 -2.51 -2.06
C ASP A 45 -25.65 -1.69 -3.35
N LEU A 46 -25.22 -2.34 -4.43
CA LEU A 46 -25.01 -1.73 -5.73
C LEU A 46 -26.21 -2.00 -6.67
N PRO A 47 -26.46 -1.12 -7.66
CA PRO A 47 -27.64 -1.24 -8.55
C PRO A 47 -27.69 -2.52 -9.39
N ASP A 48 -26.55 -3.18 -9.59
CA ASP A 48 -26.40 -4.41 -10.37
C ASP A 48 -26.54 -5.69 -9.54
N GLY A 49 -27.05 -5.56 -8.31
CA GLY A 49 -27.26 -6.67 -7.37
C GLY A 49 -25.98 -7.16 -6.69
N GLN A 50 -24.86 -6.49 -6.90
CA GLN A 50 -23.64 -6.70 -6.11
C GLN A 50 -23.71 -5.96 -4.77
N ARG A 51 -22.84 -6.34 -3.85
CA ARG A 51 -22.59 -5.58 -2.62
C ARG A 51 -21.12 -5.25 -2.52
N ALA A 52 -20.82 -3.99 -2.21
CA ALA A 52 -19.49 -3.53 -1.85
C ALA A 52 -19.28 -3.72 -0.35
N PHE A 53 -18.11 -4.24 0.03
CA PHE A 53 -17.64 -4.42 1.40
C PHE A 53 -16.36 -3.60 1.55
N GLN A 54 -16.31 -2.75 2.57
CA GLN A 54 -15.23 -1.78 2.72
C GLN A 54 -14.53 -1.93 4.06
N TRP A 55 -13.20 -1.87 4.03
CA TRP A 55 -12.32 -1.88 5.19
C TRP A 55 -11.48 -0.60 5.20
N SER A 56 -11.20 -0.08 6.40
CA SER A 56 -10.19 0.96 6.61
C SER A 56 -8.98 0.33 7.26
N ILE A 57 -7.90 0.16 6.51
CA ILE A 57 -6.65 -0.42 7.00
C ILE A 57 -5.61 0.71 7.06
N THR A 58 -5.01 0.90 8.23
CA THR A 58 -3.99 1.94 8.42
C THR A 58 -2.65 1.47 7.90
N GLN A 59 -2.14 2.15 6.87
CA GLN A 59 -0.77 1.97 6.40
C GLN A 59 0.15 2.90 7.19
N SER A 60 1.27 2.38 7.68
CA SER A 60 2.28 3.14 8.40
C SER A 60 3.69 2.81 7.90
N GLY A 61 4.57 3.79 7.96
CA GLY A 61 5.94 3.67 7.48
C GLY A 61 6.77 4.90 7.78
N VAL A 62 7.92 5.04 7.11
CA VAL A 62 8.80 6.20 7.22
C VAL A 62 9.14 6.75 5.83
N ILE A 63 9.08 8.08 5.68
CA ILE A 63 9.50 8.77 4.46
C ILE A 63 10.78 9.56 4.71
N PRO A 64 11.76 9.53 3.78
CA PRO A 64 12.94 10.37 3.88
C PRO A 64 12.61 11.81 3.47
N ILE A 65 12.94 12.75 4.34
CA ILE A 65 12.86 14.19 4.11
C ILE A 65 14.29 14.70 3.96
N THR A 66 14.61 15.22 2.77
CA THR A 66 15.90 15.84 2.49
C THR A 66 15.82 17.34 2.72
N SER A 67 16.74 17.88 3.50
CA SER A 67 16.86 19.31 3.76
C SER A 67 18.26 19.80 3.38
N ASN A 68 18.32 20.91 2.65
CA ASN A 68 19.57 21.58 2.30
C ASN A 68 19.89 22.63 3.36
N ASN A 69 21.06 22.51 3.97
CA ASN A 69 21.59 23.45 4.93
C ASN A 69 22.72 24.25 4.28
N THR A 70 22.62 25.57 4.34
CA THR A 70 23.68 26.47 3.89
C THR A 70 24.39 27.07 5.09
N ALA A 71 25.71 26.96 5.15
CA ALA A 71 26.54 27.59 6.17
C ALA A 71 27.56 28.52 5.53
N THR A 72 27.68 29.75 6.02
CA THR A 72 28.76 30.65 5.59
C THR A 72 29.98 30.41 6.47
N VAL A 73 31.08 29.97 5.86
CA VAL A 73 32.37 29.75 6.52
C VAL A 73 33.29 30.93 6.24
N TYR A 74 33.91 31.47 7.29
CA TYR A 74 34.86 32.58 7.21
C TYR A 74 36.27 32.08 7.52
N SER A 75 37.23 32.40 6.64
CA SER A 75 38.64 32.10 6.84
C SER A 75 39.49 33.23 6.24
N GLY A 76 40.42 33.77 7.03
CA GLY A 76 41.42 34.74 6.55
C GLY A 76 40.84 35.97 5.82
N GLY A 77 39.71 36.51 6.28
CA GLY A 77 39.05 37.67 5.64
C GLY A 77 38.23 37.35 4.38
N THR A 78 38.13 36.07 4.00
CA THR A 78 37.31 35.59 2.88
C THR A 78 36.13 34.78 3.40
N SER A 79 34.97 34.85 2.74
CA SER A 79 33.80 34.02 3.04
C SER A 79 33.52 33.04 1.90
N ALA A 80 33.03 31.85 2.26
CA ALA A 80 32.53 30.86 1.31
C ALA A 80 31.21 30.27 1.82
N THR A 81 30.32 29.88 0.91
CA THR A 81 29.07 29.18 1.24
C THR A 81 29.29 27.68 1.13
N ALA A 82 29.16 26.97 2.24
CA ALA A 82 29.08 25.52 2.29
C ALA A 82 27.61 25.07 2.19
N ILE A 83 27.34 24.05 1.38
CA ILE A 83 26.03 23.43 1.26
C ILE A 83 26.16 21.99 1.79
N GLY A 84 25.38 21.65 2.79
CA GLY A 84 25.24 20.29 3.31
C GLY A 84 23.81 19.79 3.09
N THR A 85 23.64 18.50 2.82
CA THR A 85 22.32 17.87 2.75
C THR A 85 22.14 16.95 3.95
N SER A 86 21.05 17.10 4.68
CA SER A 86 20.65 16.19 5.75
C SER A 86 19.40 15.43 5.33
N THR A 87 19.33 14.14 5.67
CA THR A 87 18.14 13.32 5.45
C THR A 87 17.58 12.88 6.80
N THR A 88 16.33 13.24 7.08
CA THR A 88 15.60 12.81 8.28
C THR A 88 14.46 11.88 7.88
N TYR A 89 14.17 10.87 8.69
CA TYR A 89 13.04 9.95 8.43
C TYR A 89 11.84 10.36 9.28
N ALA A 90 10.76 10.76 8.63
CA ALA A 90 9.51 11.09 9.31
C ALA A 90 8.53 9.91 9.22
N PRO A 91 7.91 9.49 10.35
CA PRO A 91 6.89 8.47 10.31
C PRO A 91 5.60 9.01 9.68
N TYR A 92 4.88 8.15 8.95
CA TYR A 92 3.52 8.42 8.49
C TYR A 92 2.57 7.31 8.94
N SER A 93 1.29 7.65 9.06
CA SER A 93 0.21 6.73 9.39
C SER A 93 -1.06 7.25 8.72
N THR A 94 -1.55 6.57 7.70
CA THR A 94 -2.68 7.04 6.90
C THR A 94 -3.68 5.90 6.65
N PRO A 95 -4.99 6.12 6.91
CA PRO A 95 -6.00 5.11 6.64
C PRO A 95 -6.25 4.96 5.14
N CYS A 96 -6.31 3.73 4.68
CA CYS A 96 -6.57 3.34 3.30
C CYS A 96 -7.88 2.56 3.22
N VAL A 97 -8.75 2.94 2.27
CA VAL A 97 -10.05 2.28 2.08
C VAL A 97 -9.93 1.19 1.01
N TYR A 98 -10.08 -0.06 1.44
CA TYR A 98 -10.08 -1.23 0.58
C TYR A 98 -11.51 -1.67 0.32
N THR A 99 -11.87 -1.92 -0.95
CA THR A 99 -13.23 -2.28 -1.33
C THR A 99 -13.24 -3.56 -2.16
N LEU A 100 -13.98 -4.57 -1.70
CA LEU A 100 -14.32 -5.77 -2.45
C LEU A 100 -15.78 -5.70 -2.89
N THR A 101 -16.07 -6.10 -4.12
CA THR A 101 -17.44 -6.30 -4.62
C THR A 101 -17.73 -7.78 -4.66
N ALA A 102 -18.91 -8.18 -4.19
CA ALA A 102 -19.33 -9.57 -4.19
C ALA A 102 -20.78 -9.73 -4.67
N LYS A 103 -21.10 -10.90 -5.23
CA LYS A 103 -22.47 -11.32 -5.56
C LYS A 103 -22.96 -12.39 -4.60
N LYS A 104 -24.24 -12.33 -4.27
CA LYS A 104 -24.87 -13.31 -3.41
C LYS A 104 -24.92 -14.67 -4.11
N ASN A 105 -24.47 -15.72 -3.41
CA ASN A 105 -24.56 -17.12 -3.83
C ASN A 105 -25.11 -17.95 -2.67
N GLY A 106 -26.40 -18.27 -2.72
CA GLY A 106 -27.10 -18.92 -1.61
C GLY A 106 -27.11 -18.06 -0.35
N LYS A 107 -26.44 -18.53 0.71
CA LYS A 107 -26.29 -17.82 1.99
C LYS A 107 -24.99 -17.02 2.09
N ASP A 108 -24.10 -17.16 1.10
CA ASP A 108 -22.79 -16.53 1.08
C ASP A 108 -22.74 -15.39 0.05
N TRP A 109 -21.66 -14.60 0.09
CA TRP A 109 -21.30 -13.65 -0.95
C TRP A 109 -19.96 -14.03 -1.53
N ILE A 110 -19.91 -14.23 -2.84
CA ILE A 110 -18.68 -14.57 -3.54
C ILE A 110 -18.11 -13.30 -4.15
N VAL A 111 -16.85 -13.01 -3.81
CA VAL A 111 -16.14 -11.85 -4.31
C VAL A 111 -16.01 -11.96 -5.82
N THR A 112 -16.51 -10.96 -6.53
CA THR A 112 -16.52 -10.86 -7.99
C THR A 112 -15.49 -9.85 -8.49
N GLY A 113 -15.01 -8.97 -7.63
CA GLY A 113 -14.02 -7.96 -7.99
C GLY A 113 -13.56 -7.13 -6.80
N TYR A 114 -12.66 -6.20 -7.08
CA TYR A 114 -12.12 -5.26 -6.11
C TYR A 114 -11.93 -3.91 -6.77
N ARG A 115 -11.97 -2.84 -5.97
CA ARG A 115 -11.54 -1.52 -6.41
C ARG A 115 -10.06 -1.38 -6.09
N GLN A 116 -9.25 -1.04 -7.09
CA GLN A 116 -7.82 -0.80 -6.84
C GLN A 116 -7.67 0.32 -5.80
N PRO A 117 -6.85 0.11 -4.75
CA PRO A 117 -6.50 1.15 -3.79
C PRO A 117 -5.81 2.34 -4.48
N SER A 118 -5.69 3.47 -3.79
CA SER A 118 -4.83 4.54 -4.28
C SER A 118 -3.37 4.07 -4.30
N VAL A 119 -2.54 4.68 -5.15
CA VAL A 119 -1.10 4.35 -5.28
C VAL A 119 -0.31 4.47 -3.97
N TRP A 120 -0.80 5.29 -3.04
CA TRP A 120 -0.23 5.46 -1.70
C TRP A 120 -0.63 4.36 -0.71
N CYS A 121 -1.52 3.47 -1.14
CA CYS A 121 -2.10 2.36 -0.40
C CYS A 121 -1.82 1.01 -1.06
N GLU A 122 -0.90 0.98 -2.04
CA GLU A 122 -0.31 -0.25 -2.57
C GLU A 122 0.63 -0.90 -1.55
#